data_AF-A0A956JVY8-F1
#
_entry.id   AF-A0A956JVY8-F1
#
_cell.length_a   1.000
_cell.length_b   1.000
_cell.length_c   1.000
_cell.angle_alpha   90.00
_cell.angle_beta   90.00
_cell.angle_gamma   90.00
#
_symmetry.space_group_name_H-M   'P 1'
#
loop_
_entity.id
_entity.type
_entity.pdbx_description
1 polymer ?
#
loop_
_entity_poly.entity_id
_entity_poly.type
_entity_poly.pdbx_seq_one_letter_code
_entity_poly.pdbx_strand_id
1 'polypeptide(L)'
;MIVEPLNDRGCLGPVTQSIADLVGQRAPALVQVAERFDATPALVAWIRSLPQRDDDGETGDGPRVDACSPPQRLRIPADDPNCFERAALFIGAAELIDPDPERRLATIEVPGGRHTLPVENGRPVVLDPRVRRNAARAGLFRLRRLRNGGAPVAMTPADAIDWIAELAAEPARHFVGGLQRVRIGQQAMHDLAAGRLVPPGAVADIAFVLALADHEARLFGPPGRCVVHATARAIDSLDGEATEAPRNGRGVRIGPYRVRPSLSPLSKLARVGGHVGYRVGVAALREKLALLGLEPGALRWLEAELNREGL
;
A
#
# COMPACT_ATOMS: atom_id res chain seq x y z
N MET A 1 -21.50 -6.90 12.98
CA MET A 1 -21.65 -8.35 13.09
C MET A 1 -20.30 -9.00 13.21
N ILE A 2 -20.07 -9.71 14.32
CA ILE A 2 -18.89 -10.57 14.51
C ILE A 2 -19.10 -11.88 13.74
N VAL A 3 -18.14 -12.23 12.90
CA VAL A 3 -18.21 -13.41 12.01
C VAL A 3 -16.92 -14.23 12.08
N GLU A 4 -17.04 -15.47 11.62
CA GLU A 4 -15.93 -16.45 11.60
C GLU A 4 -14.63 -15.88 11.01
N PRO A 5 -13.47 -16.21 11.63
CA PRO A 5 -12.18 -15.70 11.21
C PRO A 5 -11.81 -16.15 9.80
N LEU A 6 -11.01 -15.34 9.12
CA LEU A 6 -10.63 -15.59 7.73
C LEU A 6 -9.69 -16.78 7.55
N ASN A 7 -8.87 -17.06 8.56
CA ASN A 7 -7.92 -18.17 8.62
C ASN A 7 -7.69 -18.57 10.09
N ASP A 8 -6.74 -19.48 10.34
CA ASP A 8 -6.31 -19.88 11.69
C ASP A 8 -7.47 -20.24 12.64
N ARG A 9 -8.51 -20.90 12.11
CA ARG A 9 -9.78 -21.14 12.81
C ARG A 9 -9.63 -21.86 14.14
N GLY A 10 -8.63 -22.73 14.29
CA GLY A 10 -8.35 -23.40 15.56
C GLY A 10 -7.98 -22.42 16.69
N CYS A 11 -7.18 -21.39 16.38
CA CYS A 11 -6.77 -20.36 17.32
C CYS A 11 -7.79 -19.22 17.41
N LEU A 12 -8.20 -18.68 16.26
CA LEU A 12 -9.03 -17.48 16.20
C LEU A 12 -10.53 -17.76 16.45
N GLY A 13 -10.98 -19.00 16.27
CA GLY A 13 -12.38 -19.40 16.54
C GLY A 13 -12.76 -19.20 18.01
N PRO A 14 -12.03 -19.81 18.97
CA PRO A 14 -12.26 -19.59 20.41
C PRO A 14 -12.18 -18.12 20.83
N VAL A 15 -11.31 -17.34 20.21
CA VAL A 15 -11.19 -15.90 20.48
C VAL A 15 -12.41 -15.15 19.96
N THR A 16 -12.85 -15.46 18.74
CA THR A 16 -14.05 -14.87 18.15
C THR A 16 -15.28 -15.15 19.02
N GLN A 17 -15.43 -16.39 19.53
CA GLN A 17 -16.49 -16.74 20.46
C GLN A 17 -16.37 -15.97 21.78
N SER A 18 -15.17 -15.86 22.35
CA SER A 18 -14.94 -15.11 23.59
C SER A 18 -15.34 -13.63 23.44
N ILE A 19 -15.02 -13.01 22.29
CA ILE A 19 -15.43 -11.63 21.99
C ILE A 19 -16.96 -11.55 21.85
N ALA A 20 -17.59 -12.48 21.12
CA ALA A 20 -19.03 -12.51 20.95
C ALA A 20 -19.77 -12.67 22.29
N ASP A 21 -19.26 -13.51 23.18
CA ASP A 21 -19.81 -13.70 24.53
C ASP A 21 -19.71 -12.41 25.36
N LEU A 22 -18.55 -11.72 25.34
CA LEU A 22 -18.37 -10.43 26.01
C LEU A 22 -19.34 -9.35 25.49
N VAL A 23 -19.57 -9.31 24.17
CA VAL A 23 -20.53 -8.39 23.54
C VAL A 23 -21.96 -8.76 23.92
N GLY A 24 -22.34 -10.03 23.82
CA GLY A 24 -23.68 -10.52 24.13
C GLY A 24 -24.06 -10.33 25.60
N GLN A 25 -23.09 -10.47 26.50
CA GLN A 25 -23.25 -10.21 27.94
C GLN A 25 -23.14 -8.72 28.30
N ARG A 26 -22.82 -7.85 27.32
CA ARG A 26 -22.52 -6.43 27.53
C ARG A 26 -21.52 -6.24 28.69
N ALA A 27 -20.40 -6.95 28.62
CA ALA A 27 -19.38 -6.94 29.68
C ALA A 27 -19.02 -5.48 30.08
N PRO A 28 -19.12 -5.09 31.38
CA PRO A 28 -19.04 -3.69 31.78
C PRO A 28 -17.78 -2.96 31.31
N ALA A 29 -16.62 -3.63 31.34
CA ALA A 29 -15.36 -3.06 30.89
C ALA A 29 -15.35 -2.76 29.38
N LEU A 30 -16.00 -3.60 28.56
CA LEU A 30 -16.09 -3.41 27.12
C LEU A 30 -17.11 -2.32 26.75
N VAL A 31 -18.23 -2.27 27.47
CA VAL A 31 -19.25 -1.20 27.34
C VAL A 31 -18.64 0.15 27.67
N GLN A 32 -17.88 0.26 28.78
CA GLN A 32 -17.19 1.49 29.15
C GLN A 32 -16.20 1.96 28.07
N VAL A 33 -15.54 1.04 27.36
CA VAL A 33 -14.70 1.42 26.22
C VAL A 33 -15.55 1.93 25.06
N ALA A 34 -16.64 1.24 24.71
CA ALA A 34 -17.51 1.61 23.59
C ALA A 34 -18.17 2.99 23.80
N GLU A 35 -18.68 3.27 24.99
CA GLU A 35 -19.35 4.53 25.35
C GLU A 35 -18.44 5.77 25.30
N ARG A 36 -17.12 5.58 25.23
CA ARG A 36 -16.15 6.69 25.08
C ARG A 36 -16.07 7.24 23.66
N PHE A 37 -16.65 6.56 22.66
CA PHE A 37 -16.45 6.90 21.25
C PHE A 37 -17.77 6.88 20.47
N ASP A 38 -18.04 7.97 19.76
CA ASP A 38 -19.22 8.07 18.89
C ASP A 38 -19.08 7.23 17.60
N ALA A 39 -17.85 6.86 17.22
CA ALA A 39 -17.58 6.16 15.98
C ALA A 39 -16.29 5.34 16.02
N THR A 40 -16.23 4.29 15.21
CA THR A 40 -15.07 3.37 15.11
C THR A 40 -13.74 4.04 14.71
N PRO A 41 -13.67 5.14 13.92
CA PRO A 41 -12.40 5.81 13.66
C PRO A 41 -11.74 6.39 14.91
N ALA A 42 -12.53 6.91 15.86
CA ALA A 42 -12.02 7.42 17.13
C ALA A 42 -11.50 6.28 18.02
N LEU A 43 -12.20 5.14 18.03
CA LEU A 43 -11.74 3.91 18.68
C LEU A 43 -10.39 3.44 18.09
N VAL A 44 -10.24 3.40 16.77
CA VAL A 44 -8.98 3.03 16.10
C VAL A 44 -7.83 3.96 16.52
N ALA A 45 -8.07 5.27 16.54
CA ALA A 45 -7.07 6.25 16.94
C ALA A 45 -6.63 6.06 18.41
N TRP A 46 -7.60 5.81 19.31
CA TRP A 46 -7.30 5.53 20.70
C TRP A 46 -6.53 4.22 20.88
N ILE A 47 -6.96 3.12 20.25
CA ILE A 47 -6.24 1.83 20.35
C ILE A 47 -4.80 2.02 19.87
N ARG A 48 -4.56 2.69 18.74
CA ARG A 48 -3.21 2.99 18.23
C ARG A 48 -2.34 3.81 19.19
N SER A 49 -2.96 4.62 20.05
CA SER A 49 -2.26 5.45 21.04
C SER A 49 -1.81 4.67 22.28
N LEU A 50 -2.40 3.50 22.53
CA LEU A 50 -2.03 2.68 23.69
C LEU A 50 -0.59 2.18 23.57
N PRO A 51 0.14 2.03 24.69
CA PRO A 51 1.42 1.33 24.69
C PRO A 51 1.25 -0.11 24.20
N GLN A 52 2.34 -0.71 23.75
CA GLN A 52 2.35 -2.10 23.28
C GLN A 52 3.35 -2.91 24.10
N ARG A 53 2.85 -3.96 24.76
CA ARG A 53 3.66 -5.02 25.36
C ARG A 53 3.40 -6.31 24.58
N ASP A 54 4.41 -6.79 23.86
CA ASP A 54 4.32 -8.03 23.10
C ASP A 54 4.16 -9.24 24.06
N ASP A 55 3.71 -10.39 23.54
CA ASP A 55 3.54 -11.62 24.34
C ASP A 55 4.76 -12.53 24.16
N ASP A 56 5.63 -12.53 25.16
CA ASP A 56 6.86 -13.32 25.19
C ASP A 56 6.66 -14.73 25.78
N GLY A 57 5.40 -15.13 26.04
CA GLY A 57 5.09 -16.46 26.57
C GLY A 57 5.27 -16.59 28.09
N GLU A 58 5.38 -15.48 28.81
CA GLU A 58 5.58 -15.48 30.27
C GLU A 58 4.42 -16.18 31.01
N THR A 59 4.78 -17.05 31.95
CA THR A 59 3.84 -17.74 32.83
C THR A 59 3.22 -16.75 33.82
N GLY A 60 1.89 -16.74 33.90
CA GLY A 60 1.15 -15.85 34.81
C GLY A 60 0.85 -14.47 34.23
N ASP A 61 1.20 -14.21 32.96
CA ASP A 61 0.96 -12.93 32.27
C ASP A 61 -0.51 -12.70 31.86
N GLY A 62 -1.46 -13.31 32.59
CA GLY A 62 -2.88 -13.22 32.32
C GLY A 62 -3.46 -14.43 31.58
N PRO A 63 -4.77 -14.40 31.27
CA PRO A 63 -5.46 -15.49 30.59
C PRO A 63 -4.90 -15.72 29.19
N ARG A 64 -4.78 -17.01 28.81
CA ARG A 64 -4.25 -17.45 27.52
C ARG A 64 -5.28 -18.29 26.76
N VAL A 65 -5.17 -18.26 25.44
CA VAL A 65 -5.93 -19.10 24.51
C VAL A 65 -5.05 -20.28 24.10
N ASP A 66 -5.23 -21.42 24.77
CA ASP A 66 -4.42 -22.63 24.59
C ASP A 66 -4.57 -23.27 23.20
N ALA A 67 -5.67 -22.97 22.50
CA ALA A 67 -5.89 -23.44 21.13
C ALA A 67 -4.95 -22.78 20.10
N CYS A 68 -4.26 -21.71 20.49
CA CYS A 68 -3.23 -21.08 19.67
C CYS A 68 -1.87 -21.77 19.84
N SER A 69 -1.03 -21.71 18.79
CA SER A 69 0.34 -22.23 18.84
C SER A 69 1.33 -21.15 18.39
N PRO A 70 2.12 -20.57 19.32
CA PRO A 70 2.05 -20.78 20.77
C PRO A 70 0.77 -20.19 21.40
N PRO A 71 0.37 -20.61 22.62
CA PRO A 71 -0.77 -20.03 23.34
C PRO A 71 -0.67 -18.52 23.45
N GLN A 72 -1.74 -17.80 23.10
CA GLN A 72 -1.75 -16.34 23.03
C GLN A 72 -2.43 -15.73 24.26
N ARG A 73 -1.80 -14.71 24.85
CA ARG A 73 -2.41 -13.87 25.90
C ARG A 73 -3.62 -13.10 25.35
N LEU A 74 -4.72 -13.09 26.11
CA LEU A 74 -5.96 -12.40 25.73
C LEU A 74 -6.59 -11.63 26.91
N ARG A 75 -6.14 -10.40 27.14
CA ARG A 75 -6.75 -9.47 28.11
C ARG A 75 -7.62 -8.45 27.36
N ILE A 76 -8.90 -8.32 27.73
CA ILE A 76 -9.85 -7.40 27.07
C ILE A 76 -10.66 -6.64 28.14
N PRO A 77 -10.56 -5.30 28.24
CA PRO A 77 -9.50 -4.46 27.66
C PRO A 77 -8.16 -4.66 28.37
N ALA A 78 -7.07 -4.27 27.71
CA ALA A 78 -5.74 -4.15 28.31
C ALA A 78 -5.20 -2.73 28.10
N ASP A 79 -4.41 -2.24 29.05
CA ASP A 79 -3.79 -0.92 28.96
C ASP A 79 -2.61 -0.90 27.97
N ASP A 80 -1.98 -2.05 27.75
CA ASP A 80 -0.77 -2.25 26.94
C ASP A 80 -0.91 -3.39 25.92
N PRO A 81 -1.96 -3.40 25.07
CA PRO A 81 -2.32 -4.58 24.30
C PRO A 81 -1.29 -4.90 23.20
N ASN A 82 -1.02 -6.19 23.02
CA ASN A 82 -0.31 -6.71 21.84
C ASN A 82 -1.22 -6.68 20.60
N CYS A 83 -0.72 -7.09 19.43
CA CYS A 83 -1.53 -7.09 18.20
C CYS A 83 -2.82 -7.94 18.27
N PHE A 84 -2.76 -9.06 18.98
CA PHE A 84 -3.86 -10.00 19.16
C PHE A 84 -4.96 -9.40 20.05
N GLU A 85 -4.57 -8.82 21.19
CA GLU A 85 -5.45 -8.12 22.13
C GLU A 85 -6.06 -6.86 21.49
N ARG A 86 -5.29 -6.10 20.68
CA ARG A 86 -5.78 -4.95 19.91
C ARG A 86 -6.90 -5.37 18.96
N ALA A 87 -6.68 -6.46 18.22
CA ALA A 87 -7.67 -6.97 17.28
C ALA A 87 -8.97 -7.38 17.98
N ALA A 88 -8.85 -8.10 19.10
CA ALA A 88 -9.99 -8.54 19.88
C ALA A 88 -10.76 -7.38 20.52
N LEU A 89 -10.05 -6.43 21.13
CA LEU A 89 -10.62 -5.21 21.72
C LEU A 89 -11.37 -4.39 20.66
N PHE A 90 -10.79 -4.20 19.48
CA PHE A 90 -11.45 -3.47 18.40
C PHE A 90 -12.75 -4.16 17.98
N ILE A 91 -12.74 -5.47 17.70
CA ILE A 91 -13.97 -6.16 17.27
C ILE A 91 -15.06 -6.04 18.33
N GLY A 92 -14.73 -6.29 19.60
CA GLY A 92 -15.70 -6.22 20.68
C GLY A 92 -16.29 -4.82 20.87
N ALA A 93 -15.45 -3.79 20.96
CA ALA A 93 -15.91 -2.42 21.18
C ALA A 93 -16.61 -1.85 19.93
N ALA A 94 -16.09 -2.11 18.72
CA ALA A 94 -16.69 -1.64 17.49
C ALA A 94 -18.07 -2.27 17.24
N GLU A 95 -18.29 -3.52 17.66
CA GLU A 95 -19.61 -4.15 17.59
C GLU A 95 -20.65 -3.47 18.47
N LEU A 96 -20.24 -2.94 19.64
CA LEU A 96 -21.11 -2.17 20.53
C LEU A 96 -21.37 -0.75 20.04
N ILE A 97 -20.41 -0.15 19.30
CA ILE A 97 -20.54 1.20 18.72
C ILE A 97 -21.43 1.18 17.47
N ASP A 98 -21.17 0.25 16.55
CA ASP A 98 -21.88 0.14 15.27
C ASP A 98 -21.95 -1.34 14.86
N PRO A 99 -23.09 -2.01 14.99
CA PRO A 99 -23.22 -3.43 14.70
C PRO A 99 -23.36 -3.76 13.20
N ASP A 100 -23.47 -2.77 12.31
CA ASP A 100 -23.75 -3.03 10.89
C ASP A 100 -22.57 -3.66 10.13
N PRO A 101 -21.30 -3.22 10.31
CA PRO A 101 -20.15 -3.78 9.58
C PRO A 101 -19.87 -5.25 9.89
N GLU A 102 -19.47 -6.00 8.88
CA GLU A 102 -18.95 -7.36 9.06
C GLU A 102 -17.52 -7.32 9.61
N ARG A 103 -17.27 -7.94 10.77
CA ARG A 103 -15.96 -7.93 11.45
C ARG A 103 -15.43 -9.33 11.69
N ARG A 104 -14.22 -9.58 11.19
CA ARG A 104 -13.49 -10.86 11.27
C ARG A 104 -12.12 -10.66 11.90
N LEU A 105 -11.60 -11.69 12.55
CA LEU A 105 -10.15 -11.79 12.81
C LEU A 105 -9.43 -12.42 11.62
N ALA A 106 -8.16 -12.03 11.43
CA ALA A 106 -7.26 -12.65 10.49
C ALA A 106 -5.82 -12.63 11.02
N THR A 107 -5.09 -13.71 10.79
CA THR A 107 -3.63 -13.76 10.98
C THR A 107 -2.96 -13.63 9.63
N ILE A 108 -2.11 -12.63 9.45
CA ILE A 108 -1.36 -12.40 8.21
C ILE A 108 0.15 -12.46 8.47
N GLU A 109 0.92 -12.74 7.42
CA GLU A 109 2.36 -12.52 7.43
C GLU A 109 2.68 -11.06 7.10
N VAL A 110 3.50 -10.41 7.91
CA VAL A 110 4.10 -9.10 7.63
C VAL A 110 5.63 -9.22 7.72
N PRO A 111 6.43 -8.24 7.28
CA PRO A 111 7.89 -8.33 7.35
C PRO A 111 8.46 -8.63 8.75
N GLY A 112 7.73 -8.28 9.82
CA GLY A 112 8.09 -8.59 11.22
C GLY A 112 7.58 -9.93 11.75
N GLY A 113 6.96 -10.78 10.92
CA GLY A 113 6.41 -12.08 11.31
C GLY A 113 4.88 -12.14 11.26
N ARG A 114 4.31 -13.13 11.97
CA ARG A 114 2.86 -13.32 12.06
C ARG A 114 2.21 -12.18 12.82
N HIS A 115 1.09 -11.69 12.32
CA HIS A 115 0.37 -10.57 12.90
C HIS A 115 -1.13 -10.79 12.82
N THR A 116 -1.82 -10.61 13.95
CA THR A 116 -3.29 -10.71 14.00
C THR A 116 -3.89 -9.31 13.90
N LEU A 117 -4.89 -9.15 13.04
CA LEU A 117 -5.61 -7.89 12.85
C LEU A 117 -7.12 -8.11 12.65
N PRO A 118 -7.94 -7.09 12.92
CA PRO A 118 -9.34 -7.10 12.50
C PRO A 118 -9.48 -6.76 11.03
N VAL A 119 -10.45 -7.39 10.39
CA VAL A 119 -10.91 -7.09 9.04
C VAL A 119 -12.37 -6.63 9.13
N GLU A 120 -12.62 -5.40 8.71
CA GLU A 120 -13.96 -4.81 8.67
C GLU A 120 -14.40 -4.62 7.22
N ASN A 121 -15.53 -5.20 6.83
CA ASN A 121 -16.05 -5.16 5.45
C ASN A 121 -14.98 -5.52 4.40
N GLY A 122 -14.15 -6.51 4.73
CA GLY A 122 -13.08 -6.98 3.87
C GLY A 122 -11.87 -6.03 3.75
N ARG A 123 -11.73 -5.01 4.60
CA ARG A 123 -10.55 -4.15 4.66
C ARG A 123 -9.81 -4.35 5.98
N PRO A 124 -8.46 -4.41 5.98
CA PRO A 124 -7.73 -4.53 7.23
C PRO A 124 -7.85 -3.24 8.03
N VAL A 125 -8.13 -3.36 9.32
CA VAL A 125 -8.07 -2.26 10.28
C VAL A 125 -6.69 -2.31 10.94
N VAL A 126 -5.81 -1.38 10.56
CA VAL A 126 -4.43 -1.36 11.07
C VAL A 126 -4.44 -0.77 12.48
N LEU A 127 -4.14 -1.55 13.51
CA LEU A 127 -4.18 -1.11 14.91
C LEU A 127 -2.80 -1.03 15.58
N ASP A 128 -1.84 -1.80 15.07
CA ASP A 128 -0.44 -1.75 15.51
C ASP A 128 0.30 -0.68 14.69
N PRO A 129 0.83 0.39 15.33
CA PRO A 129 1.61 1.43 14.66
C PRO A 129 2.86 0.92 13.94
N ARG A 130 3.39 -0.25 14.32
CA ARG A 130 4.55 -0.89 13.71
C ARG A 130 4.20 -1.59 12.39
N VAL A 131 2.90 -1.79 12.11
CA VAL A 131 2.45 -2.44 10.87
C VAL A 131 2.02 -1.39 9.84
N ARG A 132 2.72 -1.40 8.71
CA ARG A 132 2.39 -0.56 7.54
C ARG A 132 1.07 -0.99 6.90
N ARG A 133 0.29 -0.03 6.40
CA ARG A 133 -1.00 -0.26 5.75
C ARG A 133 -0.86 -1.16 4.53
N ASN A 134 0.14 -0.93 3.69
CA ASN A 134 0.41 -1.74 2.51
C ASN A 134 0.79 -3.18 2.90
N ALA A 135 1.54 -3.39 3.99
CA ALA A 135 1.86 -4.71 4.50
C ALA A 135 0.60 -5.46 4.96
N ALA A 136 -0.30 -4.80 5.70
CA ALA A 136 -1.57 -5.36 6.13
C ALA A 136 -2.48 -5.73 4.93
N ARG A 137 -2.61 -4.83 3.96
CA ARG A 137 -3.39 -5.08 2.73
C ARG A 137 -2.80 -6.22 1.90
N ALA A 138 -1.48 -6.29 1.80
CA ALA A 138 -0.79 -7.36 1.08
C ALA A 138 -0.99 -8.72 1.76
N GLY A 139 -0.91 -8.77 3.09
CA GLY A 139 -1.21 -9.97 3.87
C GLY A 139 -2.61 -10.51 3.57
N LEU A 140 -3.61 -9.64 3.64
CA LEU A 140 -5.00 -10.00 3.34
C LEU A 140 -5.20 -10.41 1.87
N PHE A 141 -4.52 -9.73 0.93
CA PHE A 141 -4.54 -10.09 -0.49
C PHE A 141 -4.02 -11.51 -0.72
N ARG A 142 -2.90 -11.89 -0.09
CA ARG A 142 -2.33 -13.24 -0.21
C ARG A 142 -3.27 -14.30 0.37
N LEU A 143 -3.88 -14.05 1.54
CA LEU A 143 -4.89 -14.95 2.11
C LEU A 143 -6.07 -15.19 1.15
N ARG A 144 -6.61 -14.12 0.55
CA ARG A 144 -7.70 -14.23 -0.43
C ARG A 144 -7.31 -15.01 -1.66
N ARG A 145 -6.09 -14.79 -2.17
CA ARG A 145 -5.60 -15.52 -3.34
C ARG A 145 -5.43 -17.01 -3.07
N LEU A 146 -4.92 -17.38 -1.90
CA LEU A 146 -4.83 -18.78 -1.50
C LEU A 146 -6.23 -19.42 -1.46
N ARG A 147 -7.22 -18.72 -0.89
CA ARG A 147 -8.60 -19.21 -0.83
C ARG A 147 -9.27 -19.32 -2.20
N ASN A 148 -8.98 -18.40 -3.11
CA ASN A 148 -9.60 -18.35 -4.44
C ASN A 148 -8.80 -19.12 -5.51
N GLY A 149 -7.92 -20.05 -5.11
CA GLY A 149 -7.14 -20.89 -6.03
C GLY A 149 -6.23 -20.09 -6.98
N GLY A 150 -5.87 -18.86 -6.61
CA GLY A 150 -5.08 -17.99 -7.46
C GLY A 150 -5.82 -17.49 -8.71
N ALA A 151 -7.15 -17.32 -8.66
CA ALA A 151 -7.90 -16.69 -9.75
C ALA A 151 -7.27 -15.35 -10.21
N PRO A 152 -7.36 -15.00 -11.51
CA PRO A 152 -6.89 -13.71 -12.03
C PRO A 152 -7.51 -12.53 -11.29
N VAL A 153 -6.74 -11.47 -11.10
CA VAL A 153 -7.26 -10.22 -10.56
C VAL A 153 -7.92 -9.47 -11.71
N ALA A 154 -9.25 -9.47 -11.75
CA ALA A 154 -9.99 -8.62 -12.67
C ALA A 154 -9.95 -7.17 -12.16
N MET A 155 -9.44 -6.27 -13.00
CA MET A 155 -9.36 -4.83 -12.70
C MET A 155 -9.48 -4.04 -14.00
N THR A 156 -10.17 -2.90 -13.95
CA THR A 156 -10.16 -1.93 -15.04
C THR A 156 -8.85 -1.13 -15.02
N PRO A 157 -8.49 -0.44 -16.11
CA PRO A 157 -7.35 0.47 -16.11
C PRO A 157 -7.44 1.55 -15.02
N ALA A 158 -8.65 2.08 -14.78
CA ALA A 158 -8.90 3.06 -13.72
C ALA A 158 -8.63 2.47 -12.33
N ASP A 159 -9.14 1.26 -12.06
CA ASP A 159 -8.88 0.55 -10.79
C ASP A 159 -7.38 0.30 -10.58
N ALA A 160 -6.65 -0.04 -11.66
CA ALA A 160 -5.21 -0.27 -11.58
C ALA A 160 -4.45 1.02 -11.24
N ILE A 161 -4.81 2.15 -11.87
CA ILE A 161 -4.23 3.47 -11.59
C ILE A 161 -4.50 3.88 -10.14
N ASP A 162 -5.74 3.73 -9.68
CA ASP A 162 -6.12 4.07 -8.30
C ASP A 162 -5.40 3.19 -7.29
N TRP A 163 -5.31 1.89 -7.55
CA TRP A 163 -4.57 0.97 -6.69
C TRP A 163 -3.06 1.31 -6.63
N ILE A 164 -2.45 1.66 -7.76
CA ILE A 164 -1.04 2.11 -7.83
C ILE A 164 -0.83 3.41 -7.03
N ALA A 165 -1.71 4.39 -7.21
CA ALA A 165 -1.65 5.66 -6.47
C ALA A 165 -1.84 5.42 -4.96
N GLU A 166 -2.76 4.53 -4.59
CA GLU A 166 -2.94 4.12 -3.21
C GLU A 166 -1.67 3.50 -2.64
N LEU A 167 -1.01 2.57 -3.35
CA LEU A 167 0.26 1.98 -2.90
C LEU A 167 1.33 3.05 -2.66
N ALA A 168 1.50 3.97 -3.61
CA ALA A 168 2.49 5.04 -3.54
C ALA A 168 2.21 6.03 -2.40
N ALA A 169 0.94 6.24 -2.02
CA ALA A 169 0.55 7.24 -1.03
C ALA A 169 1.14 7.01 0.38
N GLU A 170 1.41 5.77 0.77
CA GLU A 170 2.01 5.48 2.08
C GLU A 170 3.50 5.92 2.16
N PRO A 171 4.41 5.40 1.30
CA PRO A 171 5.80 5.84 1.30
C PRO A 171 5.97 7.31 0.86
N ALA A 172 5.03 7.86 0.08
CA ALA A 172 5.08 9.27 -0.33
C ALA A 172 5.02 10.26 0.85
N ARG A 173 4.54 9.84 2.03
CA ARG A 173 4.52 10.69 3.23
C ARG A 173 5.91 11.08 3.73
N HIS A 174 6.95 10.35 3.34
CA HIS A 174 8.34 10.65 3.70
C HIS A 174 8.97 11.74 2.83
N PHE A 175 8.27 12.21 1.79
CA PHE A 175 8.77 13.23 0.88
C PHE A 175 8.00 14.53 1.04
N VAL A 176 8.70 15.67 1.02
CA VAL A 176 8.07 17.00 1.02
C VAL A 176 7.15 17.13 -0.19
N GLY A 177 5.87 17.40 0.06
CA GLY A 177 4.85 17.46 -0.99
C GLY A 177 4.51 16.12 -1.66
N GLY A 178 5.01 14.98 -1.14
CA GLY A 178 4.89 13.68 -1.81
C GLY A 178 3.43 13.24 -2.05
N LEU A 179 2.52 13.47 -1.10
CA LEU A 179 1.09 13.17 -1.30
C LEU A 179 0.48 14.02 -2.43
N GLN A 180 0.90 15.27 -2.58
CA GLN A 180 0.43 16.12 -3.67
C GLN A 180 0.95 15.60 -5.02
N ARG A 181 2.21 15.18 -5.07
CA ARG A 181 2.79 14.53 -6.26
C ARG A 181 2.05 13.24 -6.61
N VAL A 182 1.65 12.43 -5.62
CA VAL A 182 0.83 11.24 -5.86
C VAL A 182 -0.50 11.59 -6.52
N ARG A 183 -1.20 12.63 -6.04
CA ARG A 183 -2.47 13.08 -6.65
C ARG A 183 -2.28 13.58 -8.08
N ILE A 184 -1.24 14.38 -8.33
CA ILE A 184 -0.93 14.90 -9.67
C ILE A 184 -0.61 13.74 -10.62
N GLY A 185 0.25 12.81 -10.20
CA GLY A 185 0.60 11.63 -10.97
C GLY A 185 -0.61 10.73 -11.25
N GLN A 186 -1.46 10.48 -10.24
CA GLN A 186 -2.70 9.72 -10.40
C GLN A 186 -3.63 10.36 -11.44
N GLN A 187 -3.89 11.67 -11.32
CA GLN A 187 -4.74 12.39 -12.25
C GLN A 187 -4.16 12.35 -13.67
N ALA A 188 -2.85 12.54 -13.81
CA ALA A 188 -2.19 12.49 -15.10
C ALA A 188 -2.24 11.09 -15.75
N MET A 189 -2.14 10.01 -14.96
CA MET A 189 -2.34 8.65 -15.47
C MET A 189 -3.78 8.42 -15.95
N HIS A 190 -4.79 8.93 -15.21
CA HIS A 190 -6.19 8.89 -15.66
C HIS A 190 -6.43 9.71 -16.92
N ASP A 191 -5.77 10.87 -17.04
CA ASP A 191 -5.82 11.71 -18.24
C ASP A 191 -5.28 10.95 -19.46
N LEU A 192 -4.12 10.27 -19.34
CA LEU A 192 -3.58 9.42 -20.40
C LEU A 192 -4.53 8.29 -20.77
N ALA A 193 -5.07 7.58 -19.78
CA ALA A 193 -5.99 6.48 -20.01
C ALA A 193 -7.27 6.93 -20.75
N ALA A 194 -7.64 8.20 -20.63
CA ALA A 194 -8.76 8.82 -21.33
C ALA A 194 -8.34 9.54 -22.64
N GLY A 195 -7.09 9.41 -23.10
CA GLY A 195 -6.59 10.03 -24.32
C GLY A 195 -6.34 11.54 -24.23
N ARG A 196 -6.28 12.11 -23.02
CA ARG A 196 -5.99 13.52 -22.79
C ARG A 196 -4.48 13.78 -22.75
N LEU A 197 -4.07 14.98 -23.14
CA LEU A 197 -2.68 15.42 -23.06
C LEU A 197 -2.25 15.63 -21.61
N VAL A 198 -1.09 15.11 -21.25
CA VAL A 198 -0.48 15.31 -19.94
C VAL A 198 0.38 16.57 -19.94
N PRO A 199 0.24 17.45 -18.93
CA PRO A 199 1.14 18.58 -18.76
C PRO A 199 2.61 18.11 -18.62
N PRO A 200 3.60 18.76 -19.26
CA PRO A 200 5.00 18.33 -19.20
C PRO A 200 5.53 18.14 -17.77
N GLY A 201 5.07 18.95 -16.81
CA GLY A 201 5.45 18.84 -15.40
C GLY A 201 4.93 17.57 -14.70
N ALA A 202 3.83 17.00 -15.15
CA ALA A 202 3.20 15.85 -14.50
C ALA A 202 3.88 14.51 -14.84
N VAL A 203 4.74 14.45 -15.87
CA VAL A 203 5.51 13.25 -16.22
C VAL A 203 6.42 12.81 -15.07
N ALA A 204 7.04 13.78 -14.37
CA ALA A 204 7.88 13.51 -13.20
C ALA A 204 7.07 12.93 -12.02
N ASP A 205 5.79 13.31 -11.90
CA ASP A 205 4.89 12.82 -10.86
C ASP A 205 4.35 11.42 -11.19
N ILE A 206 4.08 11.11 -12.46
CA ILE A 206 3.78 9.73 -12.91
C ILE A 206 4.96 8.81 -12.57
N ALA A 207 6.19 9.21 -12.90
CA ALA A 207 7.38 8.42 -12.60
C ALA A 207 7.58 8.22 -11.09
N PHE A 208 7.33 9.26 -10.29
CA PHE A 208 7.38 9.18 -8.82
C PHE A 208 6.37 8.16 -8.26
N VAL A 209 5.12 8.22 -8.73
CA VAL A 209 4.07 7.28 -8.31
C VAL A 209 4.43 5.84 -8.68
N LEU A 210 4.85 5.59 -9.93
CA LEU A 210 5.18 4.24 -10.38
C LEU A 210 6.38 3.66 -9.63
N ALA A 211 7.41 4.47 -9.33
CA ALA A 211 8.58 4.02 -8.59
C ALA A 211 8.23 3.61 -7.15
N LEU A 212 7.44 4.42 -6.44
CA LEU A 212 6.99 4.09 -5.08
C LEU A 212 6.05 2.88 -5.07
N ALA A 213 5.14 2.79 -6.06
CA ALA A 213 4.24 1.67 -6.18
C ALA A 213 4.97 0.36 -6.50
N ASP A 214 5.98 0.35 -7.38
CA ASP A 214 6.76 -0.86 -7.69
C ASP A 214 7.48 -1.39 -6.44
N HIS A 215 8.06 -0.49 -5.63
CA HIS A 215 8.70 -0.87 -4.37
C HIS A 215 7.70 -1.60 -3.44
N GLU A 216 6.52 -1.01 -3.24
CA GLU A 216 5.48 -1.56 -2.35
C GLU A 216 4.78 -2.79 -2.92
N ALA A 217 4.64 -2.90 -4.25
CA ALA A 217 3.98 -4.00 -4.93
C ALA A 217 4.68 -5.35 -4.70
N ARG A 218 5.95 -5.35 -4.28
CA ARG A 218 6.69 -6.56 -3.86
C ARG A 218 5.99 -7.28 -2.71
N LEU A 219 5.35 -6.54 -1.81
CA LEU A 219 4.58 -7.11 -0.70
C LEU A 219 3.41 -7.98 -1.23
N PHE A 220 2.85 -7.64 -2.39
CA PHE A 220 1.72 -8.34 -3.00
C PHE A 220 2.17 -9.53 -3.89
N GLY A 221 3.48 -9.82 -3.94
CA GLY A 221 4.06 -10.90 -4.72
C GLY A 221 4.05 -10.63 -6.24
N PRO A 222 4.29 -11.67 -7.06
CA PRO A 222 4.30 -11.56 -8.52
C PRO A 222 3.06 -10.88 -9.12
N PRO A 223 1.82 -11.14 -8.64
CA PRO A 223 0.64 -10.48 -9.17
C PRO A 223 0.63 -8.97 -8.98
N GLY A 224 1.02 -8.47 -7.80
CA GLY A 224 1.04 -7.02 -7.55
C GLY A 224 2.05 -6.31 -8.44
N ARG A 225 3.24 -6.89 -8.61
CA ARG A 225 4.26 -6.37 -9.54
C ARG A 225 3.77 -6.38 -10.99
N CYS A 226 3.04 -7.43 -11.38
CA CYS A 226 2.47 -7.53 -12.72
C CYS A 226 1.54 -6.34 -13.02
N VAL A 227 0.68 -5.95 -12.06
CA VAL A 227 -0.22 -4.80 -12.21
C VAL A 227 0.58 -3.52 -12.46
N VAL A 228 1.55 -3.20 -11.59
CA VAL A 228 2.38 -1.97 -11.75
C VAL A 228 3.11 -1.96 -13.09
N HIS A 229 3.75 -3.07 -13.46
CA HIS A 229 4.51 -3.17 -14.71
C HIS A 229 3.61 -3.11 -15.94
N ALA A 230 2.45 -3.76 -15.93
CA ALA A 230 1.50 -3.73 -17.04
C ALA A 230 0.94 -2.32 -17.24
N THR A 231 0.55 -1.64 -16.16
CA THR A 231 0.08 -0.25 -16.22
C THR A 231 1.18 0.70 -16.70
N ALA A 232 2.41 0.56 -16.21
CA ALA A 232 3.55 1.37 -16.68
C ALA A 232 3.80 1.20 -18.18
N ARG A 233 3.74 -0.04 -18.70
CA ARG A 233 3.88 -0.30 -20.15
C ARG A 233 2.72 0.28 -20.95
N ALA A 234 1.49 0.16 -20.46
CA ALA A 234 0.32 0.71 -21.14
C ALA A 234 0.39 2.24 -21.23
N ILE A 235 0.80 2.91 -20.14
CA ILE A 235 1.04 4.35 -20.10
C ILE A 235 2.13 4.77 -21.08
N ASP A 236 3.23 4.02 -21.16
CA ASP A 236 4.32 4.28 -22.10
C ASP A 236 3.86 4.15 -23.57
N SER A 237 3.08 3.12 -23.89
CA SER A 237 2.51 2.95 -25.22
C SER A 237 1.58 4.10 -25.61
N LEU A 238 0.72 4.56 -24.70
CA LEU A 238 -0.19 5.69 -24.94
C LEU A 238 0.57 7.01 -25.17
N ASP A 239 1.66 7.25 -24.44
CA ASP A 239 2.53 8.41 -24.67
C ASP A 239 3.26 8.30 -26.03
N GLY A 240 3.68 7.09 -26.41
CA GLY A 240 4.21 6.78 -27.75
C GLY A 240 3.22 7.13 -28.86
N GLU A 241 1.99 6.63 -28.78
CA GLU A 241 0.94 6.92 -29.75
C GLU A 241 0.58 8.42 -29.80
N ALA A 242 0.52 9.10 -28.65
CA ALA A 242 0.28 10.54 -28.59
C ALA A 242 1.43 11.39 -29.16
N THR A 243 2.66 10.87 -29.16
CA THR A 243 3.83 11.52 -29.77
C THR A 243 4.00 11.18 -31.26
N GLU A 244 3.53 10.01 -31.71
CA GLU A 244 3.55 9.58 -33.12
C GLU A 244 2.33 10.04 -33.92
N ALA A 245 1.20 10.33 -33.27
CA ALA A 245 0.10 11.09 -33.87
C ALA A 245 0.67 12.36 -34.53
N PRO A 246 0.26 12.71 -35.76
CA PRO A 246 0.95 13.70 -36.57
C PRO A 246 0.89 15.08 -35.91
N ARG A 247 1.88 15.36 -35.05
CA ARG A 247 2.29 16.71 -34.72
C ARG A 247 2.81 17.28 -36.02
N ASN A 248 1.99 18.08 -36.69
CA ASN A 248 2.39 18.91 -37.82
C ASN A 248 3.54 19.82 -37.36
N GLY A 249 4.77 19.33 -37.33
CA GLY A 249 5.89 20.07 -36.77
C GLY A 249 7.17 19.27 -36.56
N ARG A 250 8.10 19.47 -37.50
CA ARG A 250 9.57 19.40 -37.33
C ARG A 250 10.19 18.00 -37.18
N GLY A 251 10.27 17.26 -38.29
CA GLY A 251 11.38 16.31 -38.49
C GLY A 251 12.67 17.07 -38.86
N VAL A 252 13.80 16.72 -38.25
CA VAL A 252 15.11 17.25 -38.64
C VAL A 252 15.58 16.50 -39.88
N ARG A 253 15.94 17.23 -40.93
CA ARG A 253 16.43 16.65 -42.18
C ARG A 253 17.95 16.67 -42.17
N ILE A 254 18.57 15.50 -42.26
CA ILE A 254 20.04 15.35 -42.38
C ILE A 254 20.29 14.63 -43.71
N GLY A 255 20.70 15.39 -44.73
CA GLY A 255 20.86 14.86 -46.08
C GLY A 255 19.54 14.36 -46.71
N PRO A 256 19.51 13.19 -47.39
CA PRO A 256 18.29 12.63 -47.94
C PRO A 256 17.38 12.01 -46.86
N TYR A 257 17.85 11.88 -45.63
CA TYR A 257 17.13 11.23 -44.55
C TYR A 257 16.36 12.25 -43.71
N ARG A 258 15.06 11.99 -43.52
CA ARG A 258 14.24 12.69 -42.54
C ARG A 258 14.28 11.90 -41.23
N VAL A 259 15.00 12.43 -40.25
CA VAL A 259 15.07 11.85 -38.91
C VAL A 259 13.95 12.45 -38.08
N ARG A 260 12.99 11.61 -37.67
CA ARG A 260 12.01 11.95 -36.64
C ARG A 260 12.58 11.51 -35.30
N PRO A 261 12.96 12.43 -34.39
CA PRO A 261 13.35 12.04 -33.04
C PRO A 261 12.13 11.47 -32.32
N SER A 262 12.16 10.19 -31.94
CA SER A 262 11.17 9.65 -31.01
C SER A 262 11.44 10.26 -29.63
N LEU A 263 10.50 11.06 -29.15
CA LEU A 263 10.67 11.84 -27.91
C LEU A 263 10.04 11.18 -26.68
N SER A 264 9.55 9.93 -26.77
CA SER A 264 8.93 9.22 -25.64
C SER A 264 9.82 9.26 -24.39
N PRO A 265 9.43 9.97 -23.32
CA PRO A 265 10.18 10.01 -22.08
C PRO A 265 10.09 8.75 -21.22
N LEU A 266 9.02 7.98 -21.41
CA LEU A 266 8.68 6.84 -20.57
C LEU A 266 9.35 5.53 -21.02
N SER A 267 9.63 5.38 -22.32
CA SER A 267 10.17 4.15 -22.90
C SER A 267 11.55 3.77 -22.39
N LYS A 268 12.31 4.76 -21.90
CA LYS A 268 13.62 4.54 -21.28
C LYS A 268 13.54 4.30 -19.76
N LEU A 269 12.50 4.76 -19.07
CA LEU A 269 12.26 4.46 -17.66
C LEU A 269 11.72 3.03 -17.48
N ALA A 270 10.83 2.57 -18.38
CA ALA A 270 10.29 1.21 -18.36
C ALA A 270 11.33 0.13 -18.66
N ARG A 271 12.34 0.42 -19.49
CA ARG A 271 13.48 -0.49 -19.75
C ARG A 271 14.49 -0.58 -18.60
N VAL A 272 14.57 0.46 -17.76
CA VAL A 272 15.54 0.52 -16.64
C VAL A 272 15.07 -0.28 -15.41
N GLY A 273 13.76 -0.43 -15.19
CA GLY A 273 13.21 -1.34 -14.17
C GLY A 273 13.42 -2.83 -14.49
N GLY A 274 13.88 -3.12 -15.72
CA GLY A 274 14.06 -4.45 -16.27
C GLY A 274 15.24 -5.23 -15.70
N HIS A 275 16.50 -4.81 -15.90
CA HIS A 275 17.67 -5.67 -15.60
C HIS A 275 19.07 -5.02 -15.46
N VAL A 276 19.25 -3.69 -15.32
CA VAL A 276 20.61 -3.11 -15.18
C VAL A 276 20.63 -1.96 -14.18
N GLY A 277 21.52 -2.09 -13.19
CA GLY A 277 21.59 -1.22 -12.02
C GLY A 277 21.85 0.27 -12.29
N TYR A 278 21.33 1.07 -11.35
CA TYR A 278 21.74 2.38 -10.84
C TYR A 278 22.65 3.29 -11.70
N ARG A 279 23.80 2.82 -12.20
CA ARG A 279 24.78 3.64 -12.93
C ARG A 279 24.38 4.00 -14.37
N VAL A 280 23.52 3.21 -15.02
CA VAL A 280 23.08 3.49 -16.41
C VAL A 280 21.88 4.43 -16.45
N GLY A 281 20.99 4.37 -15.44
CA GLY A 281 19.85 5.28 -15.30
C GLY A 281 20.28 6.74 -15.10
N VAL A 282 21.36 6.96 -14.34
CA VAL A 282 21.95 8.30 -14.13
C VAL A 282 22.58 8.84 -15.41
N ALA A 283 23.21 8.01 -16.25
CA ALA A 283 23.79 8.44 -17.52
C ALA A 283 22.73 8.86 -18.54
N ALA A 284 21.63 8.10 -18.66
CA ALA A 284 20.53 8.41 -19.56
C ALA A 284 19.74 9.66 -19.09
N LEU A 285 19.63 9.87 -17.78
CA LEU A 285 19.02 11.07 -17.21
C LEU A 285 19.93 12.31 -17.39
N ARG A 286 21.26 12.17 -17.23
CA ARG A 286 22.25 13.23 -17.51
C ARG A 286 22.20 13.72 -18.95
N GLU A 287 22.15 12.79 -19.91
CA GLU A 287 22.10 13.13 -21.34
C GLU A 287 20.82 13.92 -21.69
N LYS A 288 19.71 13.61 -21.01
CA LYS A 288 18.42 14.26 -21.26
C LYS A 288 18.26 15.61 -20.56
N LEU A 289 18.86 15.80 -19.39
CA LEU A 289 18.86 17.08 -18.68
C LEU A 289 19.82 18.09 -19.34
N ALA A 290 20.93 17.63 -19.93
CA ALA A 290 21.79 18.44 -20.77
C ALA A 290 21.08 18.94 -22.05
N LEU A 291 20.23 18.10 -22.66
CA LEU A 291 19.40 18.47 -23.82
C LEU A 291 18.28 19.47 -23.49
N LEU A 292 17.95 19.66 -22.21
CA LEU A 292 16.96 20.62 -21.71
C LEU A 292 17.59 21.93 -21.20
N GLY A 293 18.90 22.12 -21.38
CA GLY A 293 19.61 23.36 -21.04
C GLY A 293 19.87 23.55 -19.54
N LEU A 294 19.75 22.49 -18.73
CA LEU A 294 20.05 22.56 -17.30
C LEU A 294 21.58 22.47 -17.09
N GLU A 295 22.11 23.50 -16.42
CA GLU A 295 23.53 23.65 -16.10
C GLU A 295 24.08 22.46 -15.29
N PRO A 296 25.32 21.97 -15.57
CA PRO A 296 25.95 20.85 -14.86
C PRO A 296 26.02 20.99 -13.32
N GLY A 297 25.89 22.22 -12.80
CA GLY A 297 25.80 22.48 -11.35
C GLY A 297 24.55 21.89 -10.68
N ALA A 298 23.38 21.91 -11.34
CA ALA A 298 22.14 21.37 -10.79
C ALA A 298 22.15 19.83 -10.68
N LEU A 299 22.88 19.18 -11.59
CA LEU A 299 23.06 17.73 -11.61
C LEU A 299 23.92 17.24 -10.44
N ARG A 300 24.96 17.99 -10.07
CA ARG A 300 25.81 17.68 -8.91
C ARG A 300 25.07 17.85 -7.59
N TRP A 301 24.14 18.80 -7.51
CA TRP A 301 23.30 18.99 -6.35
C TRP A 301 22.30 17.83 -6.16
N LEU A 302 21.64 17.40 -7.24
CA LEU A 302 20.72 16.25 -7.21
C LEU A 302 21.44 14.94 -6.84
N GLU A 303 22.65 14.73 -7.37
CA GLU A 303 23.52 13.60 -7.07
C GLU A 303 24.00 13.62 -5.61
N ALA A 304 24.31 14.80 -5.06
CA ALA A 304 24.67 14.93 -3.65
C ALA A 304 23.48 14.69 -2.70
N GLU A 305 22.26 15.02 -3.11
CA GLU A 305 21.06 14.79 -2.32
C GLU A 305 20.65 13.31 -2.32
N LEU A 306 20.71 12.64 -3.48
CA LEU A 306 20.40 11.21 -3.60
C LEU A 306 21.42 10.33 -2.86
N ASN A 307 22.72 10.66 -2.96
CA ASN A 307 23.77 9.95 -2.21
C ASN A 307 23.69 10.19 -0.70
N ARG A 308 23.18 11.35 -0.24
CA ARG A 308 22.98 11.63 1.19
C ARG A 308 21.87 10.77 1.79
N GLU A 309 20.86 10.43 0.99
CA GLU A 309 19.72 9.57 1.36
C GLU A 309 20.01 8.06 1.19
N GLY A 310 21.24 7.68 0.82
CA GLY A 310 21.64 6.29 0.66
C GLY A 310 21.01 5.58 -0.55
N LEU A 311 20.61 6.36 -1.57
CA LEU A 311 19.99 5.89 -2.80
C LEU A 311 20.96 5.86 -3.96
#